data_AF-A0A6B1E0V1-F1
#
_entry.id   AF-A0A6B1E0V1-F1
#
_cell.length_a   1.000
_cell.length_b   1.000
_cell.length_c   1.000
_cell.angle_alpha   90.00
_cell.angle_beta   90.00
_cell.angle_gamma   90.00
#
_symmetry.space_group_name_H-M   'P 1'
#
loop_
_entity.id
_entity.type
_entity.pdbx_description
1 polymer ?
#
loop_
_entity_poly.entity_id
_entity_poly.type
_entity_poly.pdbx_seq_one_letter_code
_entity_poly.pdbx_strand_id
1 'polypeptide(L)'
;MDEFMRVAIEEARATKAEGGSPFGAALVRGGQVIGRGRNRMIQNNDPLSHGEMEAIKAAGLQESYADTVLYTSAFPCLMCAGAIVRYQIPRVIIGASWSHNAPSREFMQAHGIELVELRLDECYALVD
;
A
#
# COMPACT_ATOMS: atom_id res chain seq x y z
N MET A 1 0.64 -17.81 -0.63
CA MET A 1 0.39 -16.36 -0.55
C MET A 1 0.87 -15.87 0.82
N ASP A 2 1.73 -14.85 0.79
CA ASP A 2 2.26 -14.17 1.97
C ASP A 2 1.13 -13.72 2.92
N GLU A 3 1.29 -13.93 4.23
CA GLU A 3 0.26 -13.59 5.23
C GLU A 3 0.01 -12.08 5.33
N PHE A 4 1.03 -11.25 5.06
CA PHE A 4 0.90 -9.79 5.11
C PHE A 4 0.21 -9.25 3.85
N MET A 5 0.46 -9.86 2.69
CA MET A 5 -0.29 -9.55 1.48
C MET A 5 -1.77 -9.92 1.63
N ARG A 6 -2.09 -11.00 2.37
CA ARG A 6 -3.49 -11.34 2.70
C ARG A 6 -4.19 -10.21 3.45
N VAL A 7 -3.51 -9.55 4.39
CA VAL A 7 -4.08 -8.39 5.11
C VAL A 7 -4.39 -7.24 4.15
N ALA A 8 -3.50 -6.93 3.21
CA ALA A 8 -3.76 -5.89 2.20
C ALA A 8 -4.96 -6.24 1.30
N ILE A 9 -5.10 -7.51 0.92
CA ILE A 9 -6.25 -8.01 0.13
C ILE A 9 -7.55 -7.97 0.94
N GLU A 10 -7.53 -8.34 2.22
CA GLU A 10 -8.69 -8.25 3.12
C GLU A 10 -9.18 -6.80 3.25
N GLU A 11 -8.25 -5.85 3.42
CA GLU A 11 -8.56 -4.42 3.46
C GLU A 11 -9.15 -3.91 2.12
N ALA A 12 -8.61 -4.36 0.99
CA ALA A 12 -9.13 -4.06 -0.35
C ALA A 12 -10.55 -4.60 -0.57
N ARG A 13 -10.82 -5.84 -0.12
CA ARG A 13 -12.14 -6.46 -0.17
C ARG A 13 -13.14 -5.71 0.71
N ALA A 14 -12.70 -5.28 1.90
CA ALA A 14 -13.57 -4.57 2.83
C ALA A 14 -13.99 -3.20 2.29
N THR A 15 -13.08 -2.40 1.73
CA THR A 15 -13.48 -1.12 1.10
C THR A 15 -14.37 -1.33 -0.13
N LYS A 16 -14.14 -2.38 -0.95
CA LYS A 16 -15.05 -2.73 -2.06
C LYS A 16 -16.47 -3.00 -1.56
N ALA A 17 -16.61 -3.74 -0.46
CA ALA A 17 -17.91 -4.00 0.18
C ALA A 17 -18.56 -2.74 0.78
N GLU A 18 -17.75 -1.75 1.17
CA GLU A 18 -18.20 -0.42 1.62
C GLU A 18 -18.50 0.56 0.46
N GLY A 19 -18.42 0.10 -0.80
CA GLY A 19 -18.63 0.93 -2.00
C GLY A 19 -17.44 1.82 -2.38
N GLY A 20 -16.26 1.59 -1.80
CA GLY A 20 -15.01 2.29 -2.09
C GLY A 20 -14.18 1.65 -3.20
N SER A 21 -13.06 2.32 -3.53
CA SER A 21 -12.08 1.78 -4.47
C SER A 21 -11.30 0.61 -3.84
N PRO A 22 -11.14 -0.53 -4.51
CA PRO A 22 -10.70 -1.80 -3.92
C PRO A 22 -9.18 -1.88 -3.69
N PHE A 23 -8.65 -0.97 -2.87
CA PHE A 23 -7.22 -0.88 -2.57
C PHE A 23 -6.98 -0.95 -1.06
N GLY A 24 -6.02 -1.77 -0.65
CA GLY A 24 -5.66 -1.99 0.74
C GLY A 24 -4.15 -2.16 0.91
N ALA A 25 -3.68 -1.91 2.12
CA ALA A 25 -2.27 -1.96 2.47
C ALA A 25 -2.05 -2.40 3.93
N ALA A 26 -0.87 -2.93 4.19
CA ALA A 26 -0.41 -3.31 5.52
C ALA A 26 1.05 -2.89 5.70
N LEU A 27 1.34 -2.18 6.80
CA LEU A 27 2.69 -1.81 7.19
C LEU A 27 3.19 -2.79 8.24
N VAL A 28 4.34 -3.40 7.98
CA VAL A 28 4.87 -4.52 8.77
C VAL A 28 6.24 -4.15 9.35
N ARG A 29 6.48 -4.51 10.60
CA ARG A 29 7.78 -4.42 11.28
C ARG A 29 8.03 -5.72 12.04
N GLY A 30 9.21 -6.32 11.87
CA GLY A 30 9.61 -7.52 12.64
C GLY A 30 8.60 -8.67 12.56
N GLY A 31 7.92 -8.85 11.42
CA GLY A 31 6.88 -9.86 11.24
C GLY A 31 5.52 -9.53 11.87
N GLN A 32 5.31 -8.29 12.31
CA GLN A 32 4.05 -7.84 12.90
C GLN A 32 3.44 -6.69 12.08
N VAL A 33 2.13 -6.73 11.88
CA VAL A 33 1.41 -5.61 11.25
C VAL A 33 1.27 -4.49 12.28
N ILE A 34 1.95 -3.37 12.03
CA ILE A 34 1.88 -2.17 12.87
C ILE A 34 0.83 -1.18 12.36
N GLY A 35 0.38 -1.31 11.11
CA GLY A 35 -0.69 -0.49 10.54
C GLY A 35 -1.42 -1.22 9.41
N ARG A 36 -2.75 -1.08 9.36
CA ARG A 36 -3.62 -1.56 8.29
C ARG A 36 -4.35 -0.38 7.68
N GLY A 37 -4.54 -0.39 6.37
CA GLY A 37 -5.27 0.68 5.69
C GLY A 37 -6.04 0.18 4.49
N ARG A 38 -7.22 0.74 4.26
CA ARG A 38 -8.00 0.59 3.04
C ARG A 38 -8.29 1.97 2.47
N ASN A 39 -8.47 2.06 1.16
CA ASN A 39 -8.92 3.30 0.56
C ASN A 39 -10.27 3.69 1.17
N ARG A 40 -10.35 4.92 1.68
CA ARG A 40 -11.56 5.50 2.29
C ARG A 40 -11.88 6.87 1.71
N MET A 41 -11.48 7.14 0.46
CA MET A 41 -11.71 8.47 -0.14
C MET A 41 -13.18 8.86 -0.12
N ILE A 42 -14.05 7.91 -0.49
CA ILE A 42 -15.50 8.11 -0.53
C ILE A 42 -16.07 8.14 0.89
N GLN A 43 -15.67 7.18 1.73
CA GLN A 43 -16.19 6.99 3.09
C GLN A 43 -15.86 8.17 4.01
N ASN A 44 -14.67 8.76 3.86
CA ASN A 44 -14.19 9.87 4.67
C ASN A 44 -14.38 11.23 3.99
N ASN A 45 -14.82 11.28 2.72
CA ASN A 45 -14.76 12.49 1.89
C ASN A 45 -13.36 13.15 1.93
N ASP A 46 -12.32 12.33 1.79
CA ASP A 46 -10.92 12.71 1.93
C ASP A 46 -10.09 12.20 0.74
N PRO A 47 -9.66 13.08 -0.19
CA PRO A 47 -8.89 12.66 -1.36
C PRO A 47 -7.51 12.08 -1.03
N LEU A 48 -7.02 12.22 0.21
CA LEU A 48 -5.73 11.68 0.65
C LEU A 48 -5.86 10.28 1.27
N SER A 49 -7.08 9.80 1.51
CA SER A 49 -7.35 8.55 2.25
C SER A 49 -7.20 7.31 1.36
N HIS A 50 -6.01 7.13 0.81
CA HIS A 50 -5.58 5.93 0.08
C HIS A 50 -5.17 4.81 1.05
N GLY A 51 -5.16 3.55 0.58
CA GLY A 51 -4.83 2.41 1.43
C GLY A 51 -3.45 2.52 2.09
N GLU A 52 -2.44 2.92 1.32
CA GLU A 52 -1.07 3.12 1.82
C GLU A 52 -0.99 4.26 2.85
N MET A 53 -1.70 5.36 2.59
CA MET A 53 -1.75 6.51 3.48
C MET A 53 -2.43 6.16 4.81
N GLU A 54 -3.56 5.46 4.74
CA GLU A 54 -4.28 4.98 5.92
C GLU A 54 -3.45 3.95 6.71
N ALA A 55 -2.65 3.09 6.05
CA ALA A 55 -1.78 2.15 6.74
C ALA A 55 -0.65 2.86 7.51
N ILE A 56 -0.01 3.86 6.90
CA ILE A 56 0.99 4.70 7.56
C ILE A 56 0.36 5.47 8.73
N LYS A 57 -0.82 6.07 8.52
CA LYS A 57 -1.56 6.79 9.56
C LYS A 57 -1.97 5.89 10.72
N ALA A 58 -2.40 4.66 10.45
CA ALA A 58 -2.77 3.66 11.45
C ALA A 58 -1.57 3.21 12.29
N ALA A 59 -0.37 3.17 11.71
CA ALA A 59 0.86 2.92 12.47
C ALA A 59 1.20 4.08 13.43
N GLY A 60 0.68 5.29 13.20
CA GLY A 60 0.91 6.44 14.06
C GLY A 60 2.37 6.94 14.03
N LEU A 61 2.73 7.85 14.94
CA LEU A 61 4.11 8.35 15.00
C LEU A 61 5.07 7.24 15.44
N GLN A 62 6.16 7.06 14.70
CA GLN A 62 7.22 6.10 14.97
C GLN A 62 8.56 6.86 15.10
N GLU A 63 9.51 6.29 15.84
CA GLU A 63 10.88 6.84 15.89
C GLU A 63 11.56 6.80 14.51
N SER A 64 11.27 5.74 13.74
CA SER A 64 11.69 5.55 12.37
C SER A 64 10.74 4.58 11.67
N TYR A 65 10.74 4.56 10.34
CA TYR A 65 10.09 3.54 9.51
C TYR A 65 11.10 2.72 8.70
N ALA A 66 12.40 2.93 8.91
CA ALA A 66 13.47 2.35 8.11
C ALA A 66 13.58 0.81 8.24
N ASP A 67 12.93 0.20 9.22
CA ASP A 67 12.87 -1.23 9.49
C ASP A 67 11.51 -1.86 9.12
N THR A 68 10.74 -1.17 8.28
CA THR A 68 9.39 -1.60 7.89
C THR A 68 9.32 -2.11 6.46
N VAL A 69 8.27 -2.86 6.15
CA VAL A 69 7.90 -3.28 4.79
C VAL A 69 6.44 -2.93 4.58
N LEU A 70 6.15 -2.22 3.48
CA LEU A 70 4.77 -1.91 3.10
C LEU A 70 4.27 -2.95 2.09
N TYR A 71 3.17 -3.60 2.41
CA TYR A 71 2.42 -4.45 1.49
C TYR A 71 1.25 -3.64 0.95
N THR A 72 1.02 -3.65 -0.36
CA THR A 72 -0.13 -3.00 -0.98
C THR A 72 -0.76 -3.90 -2.05
N SER A 73 -2.08 -3.93 -2.11
CA SER A 73 -2.82 -4.77 -3.06
C SER A 73 -2.63 -4.32 -4.51
N ALA A 74 -2.34 -3.04 -4.74
CA ALA A 74 -2.10 -2.43 -6.04
C ALA A 74 -0.91 -1.46 -5.99
N PHE A 75 -0.26 -1.22 -7.12
CA PHE A 75 0.92 -0.37 -7.20
C PHE A 75 0.63 1.06 -6.70
N PRO A 76 1.45 1.62 -5.78
CA PRO A 76 1.16 2.91 -5.16
C PRO A 76 1.20 4.06 -6.18
N CYS A 77 0.27 5.01 -6.07
CA CYS A 77 0.30 6.23 -6.89
C CYS A 77 1.45 7.16 -6.46
N LEU A 78 1.71 8.23 -7.23
CA LEU A 78 2.82 9.15 -6.97
C LEU A 78 2.72 9.84 -5.59
N MET A 79 1.51 10.13 -5.11
CA MET A 79 1.29 10.66 -3.76
C MET A 79 1.74 9.67 -2.68
N CYS A 80 1.31 8.41 -2.78
CA CYS A 80 1.67 7.36 -1.84
C CYS A 80 3.18 7.07 -1.89
N ALA A 81 3.76 7.06 -3.09
CA ALA A 81 5.20 6.97 -3.30
C ALA A 81 5.97 8.10 -2.61
N GLY A 82 5.47 9.34 -2.69
CA GLY A 82 6.02 10.49 -1.96
C GLY A 82 6.04 10.26 -0.45
N ALA A 83 4.96 9.70 0.12
CA ALA A 83 4.90 9.37 1.54
C ALA A 83 5.89 8.23 1.93
N ILE A 84 5.96 7.18 1.12
CA ILE A 84 6.90 6.05 1.29
C ILE A 84 8.34 6.55 1.34
N VAL A 85 8.73 7.40 0.37
CA VAL A 85 10.06 8.02 0.32
C VAL A 85 10.29 8.96 1.50
N ARG A 86 9.30 9.80 1.85
CA ARG A 86 9.40 10.76 2.96
C ARG A 86 9.71 10.09 4.29
N TYR A 87 9.09 8.93 4.55
CA TYR A 87 9.29 8.16 5.77
C TYR A 87 10.42 7.12 5.65
N GLN A 88 11.06 7.01 4.49
CA GLN A 88 12.16 6.08 4.25
C GLN A 88 11.75 4.62 4.51
N ILE A 89 10.52 4.24 4.14
CA ILE A 89 10.11 2.83 4.12
C ILE A 89 10.93 2.13 3.04
N PRO A 90 11.84 1.21 3.39
CA PRO A 90 12.87 0.73 2.47
C PRO A 90 12.32 -0.21 1.39
N ARG A 91 11.16 -0.83 1.62
CA ARG A 91 10.66 -1.93 0.80
C ARG A 91 9.15 -1.91 0.65
N VAL A 92 8.69 -2.10 -0.59
CA VAL A 92 7.26 -2.21 -0.93
C VAL A 92 7.00 -3.50 -1.70
N ILE A 93 6.08 -4.32 -1.19
CA ILE A 93 5.60 -5.55 -1.83
C ILE A 93 4.22 -5.28 -2.43
N ILE A 94 4.08 -5.53 -3.72
CA ILE A 94 2.96 -5.05 -4.54
C ILE A 94 2.19 -6.23 -5.15
N GLY A 95 0.89 -6.27 -4.92
CA GLY A 95 0.01 -7.32 -5.43
C GLY A 95 -0.22 -7.24 -6.94
N ALA A 96 -0.82 -6.16 -7.41
CA ALA A 96 -1.09 -5.89 -8.83
C ALA A 96 -0.37 -4.63 -9.33
N SER A 97 0.08 -4.66 -10.58
CA SER A 97 0.80 -3.56 -11.22
C SER A 97 0.56 -3.48 -12.73
N TRP A 98 0.68 -2.27 -13.28
CA TRP A 98 0.42 -1.95 -14.68
C TRP A 98 1.52 -1.03 -15.24
N SER A 99 1.57 -0.93 -16.58
CA SER A 99 2.57 -0.09 -17.27
C SER A 99 2.46 1.40 -16.92
N HIS A 100 1.23 1.90 -16.71
CA HIS A 100 0.99 3.31 -16.34
C HIS A 100 1.54 3.66 -14.94
N ASN A 101 2.02 2.69 -14.16
CA ASN A 101 2.67 2.94 -12.88
C ASN A 101 4.15 3.37 -13.00
N ALA A 102 4.71 3.40 -14.22
CA ALA A 102 6.12 3.73 -14.46
C ALA A 102 6.62 5.00 -13.74
N PRO A 103 5.90 6.14 -13.71
CA PRO A 103 6.39 7.33 -13.01
C PRO A 103 6.57 7.12 -11.49
N SER A 104 5.63 6.41 -10.85
CA SER A 104 5.70 6.11 -9.41
C SER A 104 6.83 5.12 -9.10
N ARG A 105 6.98 4.11 -9.97
CA ARG A 105 8.07 3.12 -9.91
C ARG A 105 9.43 3.79 -9.97
N GLU A 106 9.67 4.58 -11.01
CA GLU A 106 10.93 5.26 -11.25
C GLU A 106 11.26 6.21 -10.09
N PHE A 107 10.26 6.95 -9.60
CA PHE A 107 10.43 7.83 -8.45
C PHE A 107 10.88 7.07 -7.19
N MET A 108 10.21 5.96 -6.83
CA MET A 108 10.60 5.18 -5.65
C MET A 108 11.98 4.52 -5.81
N GLN A 109 12.28 3.95 -6.97
CA GLN A 109 13.59 3.33 -7.24
C GLN A 109 14.73 4.35 -7.20
N ALA A 110 14.51 5.56 -7.75
CA ALA A 110 15.48 6.65 -7.70
C ALA A 110 15.81 7.10 -6.26
N HIS A 111 14.91 6.86 -5.31
CA HIS A 111 15.11 7.14 -3.88
C HIS A 111 15.52 5.91 -3.07
N GLY A 112 15.95 4.83 -3.73
CA GLY A 112 16.50 3.64 -3.09
C GLY A 112 15.47 2.71 -2.44
N ILE A 113 14.19 2.85 -2.79
CA ILE A 113 13.13 1.96 -2.31
C ILE A 113 13.15 0.66 -3.14
N GLU A 114 13.25 -0.48 -2.45
CA GLU A 114 13.11 -1.80 -3.07
C GLU A 114 11.64 -2.08 -3.39
N LEU A 115 11.36 -2.45 -4.64
CA LEU A 115 10.02 -2.80 -5.10
C LEU A 115 9.96 -4.26 -5.52
N VAL A 116 9.01 -5.01 -4.96
CA VAL A 116 8.75 -6.41 -5.33
C VAL A 116 7.33 -6.53 -5.83
N GLU A 117 7.16 -6.89 -7.09
CA GLU A 117 5.84 -7.10 -7.70
C GLU A 117 5.52 -8.59 -7.77
N LEU A 118 4.43 -8.97 -7.12
CA LEU A 118 3.99 -10.36 -7.05
C LEU A 118 3.08 -10.76 -8.23
N ARG A 119 2.44 -9.78 -8.89
CA ARG A 119 1.51 -9.96 -10.03
C ARG A 119 0.44 -11.01 -9.74
N LEU A 120 -0.28 -10.85 -8.64
CA LEU A 120 -1.28 -11.80 -8.16
C LEU A 120 -2.61 -11.61 -8.90
N ASP A 121 -3.14 -12.69 -9.51
CA ASP A 121 -4.44 -12.69 -10.20
C ASP A 121 -5.58 -12.19 -9.32
N GLU A 122 -5.58 -12.55 -8.04
CA GLU A 122 -6.59 -12.09 -7.08
C GLU A 122 -6.58 -10.57 -6.89
N CYS A 123 -5.40 -9.93 -6.94
CA CYS A 123 -5.29 -8.48 -6.86
C CYS A 123 -5.77 -7.80 -8.13
N TYR A 124 -5.51 -8.38 -9.31
CA TYR A 124 -6.05 -7.87 -10.58
C TYR A 124 -7.58 -7.97 -10.61
N ALA A 125 -8.14 -9.13 -10.22
CA ALA A 125 -9.58 -9.36 -10.18
C ALA A 125 -10.35 -8.47 -9.18
N LEU A 126 -9.66 -7.82 -8.24
CA LEU A 126 -10.28 -6.83 -7.35
C LEU A 126 -10.58 -5.51 -8.07
N VAL A 127 -9.78 -5.15 -9.06
CA VAL A 127 -9.81 -3.86 -9.77
C VAL A 127 -10.68 -3.91 -11.03
N ASP A 128 -10.90 -5.11 -11.58
CA ASP A 128 -11.92 -5.39 -12.59
C ASP A 128 -13.36 -5.29 -12.03
#